data_AF-A0AAV6DMI6-F1
#
_entry.id   AF-A0AAV6DMI6-F1
#
_cell.length_a   1.000
_cell.length_b   1.000
_cell.length_c   1.000
_cell.angle_alpha   90.00
_cell.angle_beta   90.00
_cell.angle_gamma   90.00
#
_symmetry.space_group_name_H-M   'P 1'
#
loop_
_entity.id
_entity.type
_entity.pdbx_description
1 polymer ?
#
loop_
_entity_poly.entity_id
_entity_poly.type
_entity_poly.pdbx_seq_one_letter_code
_entity_poly.pdbx_strand_id
1 'polypeptide(L)'
;MLDSHALATLGFRPTTRFGGFPYLVTRVVPTMYHIIVLSDDLDTDRLVEIARLQASANALPTCLVSAADPALYIATDGRESNGDPPRGGVVVTGRLQSCRVFPATPSLVARRSALDRFIEHATPKTGYIFGDLTKGGRPATLEETVMRAGRQPNGVPRGLARCDRCGEWRGRCLDPSPQFAGHVMDVHCRCANDNRCAACGDLLHARKLNANAYNEADGQIWHTPGFSAFGHVCRGGVAGRPQSRRQS
;
A
#
# COMPACT_ATOMS: atom_id res chain seq x y z
N MET A 1 -15.64 -7.81 0.06
CA MET A 1 -16.05 -6.45 -0.38
C MET A 1 -16.74 -5.82 0.81
N LEU A 2 -15.97 -5.11 1.65
CA LEU A 2 -16.54 -4.26 2.70
C LEU A 2 -16.64 -2.87 2.11
N ASP A 3 -17.86 -2.34 2.18
CA ASP A 3 -18.31 -1.15 1.49
C ASP A 3 -17.61 0.09 2.05
N SER A 4 -16.86 0.79 1.21
CA SER A 4 -16.17 2.04 1.54
C SER A 4 -17.12 3.19 1.88
N HIS A 5 -18.43 2.95 1.80
CA HIS A 5 -19.49 3.91 2.10
C HIS A 5 -19.61 4.31 3.57
N ALA A 6 -19.14 3.50 4.53
CA ALA A 6 -19.33 3.79 5.97
C ALA A 6 -18.37 4.86 6.54
N LEU A 7 -17.37 5.33 5.79
CA LEU A 7 -16.46 6.42 6.22
C LEU A 7 -16.91 7.82 5.74
N ALA A 8 -18.09 7.92 5.10
CA ALA A 8 -18.59 9.18 4.54
C ALA A 8 -19.17 10.17 5.56
N THR A 9 -19.31 9.80 6.85
CA THR A 9 -20.08 10.59 7.85
C THR A 9 -19.23 11.56 8.69
N LEU A 10 -18.10 12.07 8.17
CA LEU A 10 -17.19 12.98 8.91
C LEU A 10 -16.88 14.31 8.21
N GLY A 11 -17.72 14.79 7.29
CA GLY A 11 -17.56 16.14 6.73
C GLY A 11 -16.35 16.30 5.80
N PHE A 12 -16.04 15.26 5.01
CA PHE A 12 -14.96 15.31 4.04
C PHE A 12 -15.24 16.35 2.95
N ARG A 13 -14.26 17.24 2.72
CA ARG A 13 -14.17 18.20 1.61
C ARG A 13 -14.54 17.53 0.27
N PRO A 14 -15.02 18.29 -0.74
CA PRO A 14 -15.20 17.74 -2.08
C PRO A 14 -13.90 17.06 -2.52
N THR A 15 -14.01 15.76 -2.78
CA THR A 15 -12.90 14.87 -3.11
C THR A 15 -12.43 15.15 -4.54
N THR A 16 -11.83 16.32 -4.75
CA THR A 16 -11.35 16.74 -6.07
C THR A 16 -10.28 15.78 -6.54
N ARG A 17 -10.45 15.28 -7.76
CA ARG A 17 -9.46 14.44 -8.43
C ARG A 17 -8.34 15.31 -9.01
N PHE A 18 -7.13 14.79 -9.06
CA PHE A 18 -6.04 15.43 -9.79
C PHE A 18 -6.31 15.37 -11.32
N GLY A 19 -6.29 16.51 -12.01
CA GLY A 19 -6.61 16.59 -13.44
C GLY A 19 -5.42 16.43 -14.39
N GLY A 20 -4.20 16.21 -13.89
CA GLY A 20 -2.99 16.12 -14.71
C GLY A 20 -2.74 14.72 -15.28
N PHE A 21 -3.65 14.22 -16.10
CA PHE A 21 -3.55 12.91 -16.76
C PHE A 21 -2.35 12.82 -17.73
N PRO A 22 -1.86 11.61 -18.05
CA PRO A 22 -2.10 10.34 -17.36
C PRO A 22 -1.25 10.19 -16.08
N TYR A 23 -1.74 9.41 -15.11
CA TYR A 23 -1.00 9.09 -13.88
C TYR A 23 -1.37 7.72 -13.29
N LEU A 24 -0.47 7.17 -12.47
CA LEU A 24 -0.77 6.04 -11.59
C LEU A 24 -1.19 6.52 -10.22
N VAL A 25 -2.13 5.82 -9.60
CA VAL A 25 -2.45 5.91 -8.18
C VAL A 25 -2.21 4.57 -7.52
N THR A 26 -1.26 4.49 -6.60
CA THR A 26 -1.01 3.28 -5.79
C THR A 26 -1.62 3.47 -4.41
N ARG A 27 -2.51 2.57 -3.99
CA ARG A 27 -3.06 2.57 -2.63
C ARG A 27 -2.05 1.97 -1.67
N VAL A 28 -1.45 2.81 -0.83
CA VAL A 28 -0.39 2.42 0.12
C VAL A 28 -1.01 1.86 1.40
N VAL A 29 -2.00 2.56 1.95
CA VAL A 29 -2.91 2.10 3.02
C VAL A 29 -4.33 2.59 2.65
N PRO A 30 -5.42 2.13 3.31
CA PRO A 30 -6.79 2.50 2.90
C PRO A 30 -7.06 4.00 2.74
N THR A 31 -6.38 4.85 3.51
CA THR A 31 -6.54 6.30 3.52
C THR A 31 -5.37 7.06 2.89
N MET A 32 -4.42 6.37 2.24
CA MET A 32 -3.23 7.00 1.66
C MET A 32 -2.91 6.48 0.26
N TYR A 33 -2.73 7.42 -0.66
CA TYR A 33 -2.46 7.16 -2.06
C TYR A 33 -1.14 7.80 -2.48
N HIS A 34 -0.36 7.08 -3.27
CA HIS A 34 0.83 7.61 -3.94
C HIS A 34 0.54 7.85 -5.41
N ILE A 35 0.88 9.03 -5.93
CA ILE A 35 0.68 9.39 -7.35
C ILE A 35 2.03 9.47 -8.08
N ILE A 36 2.07 8.85 -9.27
CA ILE A 36 3.15 8.97 -10.26
C ILE A 36 2.55 9.56 -11.54
N VAL A 37 2.93 10.79 -11.90
CA VAL A 37 2.54 11.38 -13.19
C VAL A 37 3.33 10.70 -14.32
N LEU A 38 2.61 10.20 -15.32
CA LEU A 38 3.16 9.52 -16.48
C LEU A 38 3.29 10.47 -17.66
N SER A 39 4.11 10.10 -18.64
CA SER A 39 4.24 10.85 -19.88
C SER A 39 2.95 10.74 -20.72
N ASP A 40 2.56 11.83 -21.38
CA ASP A 40 1.36 11.98 -22.20
C ASP A 40 1.60 11.69 -23.70
N ASP A 41 2.84 11.40 -24.08
CA ASP A 41 3.24 10.94 -25.41
C ASP A 41 3.15 9.41 -25.57
N LEU A 42 2.82 8.69 -24.50
CA LEU A 42 2.67 7.23 -24.52
C LEU A 42 1.26 6.83 -24.93
N ASP A 43 1.16 5.82 -25.76
CA ASP A 43 -0.12 5.18 -26.08
C ASP A 43 -0.71 4.40 -24.88
N THR A 44 -1.99 4.05 -24.99
CA THR A 44 -2.73 3.34 -23.94
C THR A 44 -2.06 2.02 -23.54
N ASP A 45 -1.57 1.24 -24.50
CA ASP A 45 -0.98 -0.08 -24.24
C ASP A 45 0.28 0.03 -23.40
N ARG A 46 1.13 1.03 -23.70
CA ARG A 46 2.33 1.33 -22.90
C ARG A 46 1.98 1.84 -21.51
N LEU A 47 0.94 2.65 -21.37
CA LEU A 47 0.47 3.09 -20.05
C LEU A 47 -0.02 1.91 -19.20
N VAL A 48 -0.76 0.96 -19.79
CA VAL A 48 -1.25 -0.26 -19.12
C VAL A 48 -0.07 -1.16 -18.72
N GLU A 49 0.91 -1.35 -19.61
CA GLU A 49 2.12 -2.11 -19.31
C GLU A 49 2.87 -1.52 -18.10
N ILE A 50 3.05 -0.20 -18.07
CA ILE A 50 3.67 0.52 -16.95
C ILE A 50 2.89 0.28 -15.65
N ALA A 51 1.56 0.36 -15.70
CA ALA A 51 0.71 0.14 -14.54
C ALA A 51 0.85 -1.30 -14.00
N ARG A 52 0.84 -2.31 -14.89
CA ARG A 52 1.05 -3.72 -14.54
C ARG A 52 2.39 -3.96 -13.88
N LEU A 53 3.47 -3.42 -14.47
CA LEU A 53 4.82 -3.54 -13.93
C LEU A 53 4.92 -2.88 -12.54
N GLN A 54 4.35 -1.69 -12.37
CA GLN A 54 4.33 -1.01 -11.08
C GLN A 54 3.56 -1.82 -10.02
N ALA A 55 2.34 -2.27 -10.35
CA ALA A 55 1.47 -3.02 -9.45
C ALA A 55 2.10 -4.35 -9.02
N SER A 56 2.63 -5.10 -9.99
CA SER A 56 3.27 -6.40 -9.76
C SER A 56 4.54 -6.25 -8.92
N ALA A 57 5.41 -5.31 -9.24
CA ALA A 57 6.65 -5.12 -8.48
C ALA A 57 6.38 -4.66 -7.05
N ASN A 58 5.52 -3.65 -6.86
CA ASN A 58 5.22 -3.16 -5.52
C ASN A 58 4.36 -4.13 -4.71
N ALA A 59 3.65 -5.05 -5.37
CA ALA A 59 2.60 -5.88 -4.78
C ALA A 59 1.58 -5.03 -3.99
N LEU A 60 1.15 -3.91 -4.59
CA LEU A 60 0.18 -2.97 -4.04
C LEU A 60 -0.92 -2.66 -5.07
N PRO A 61 -2.18 -2.44 -4.63
CA PRO A 61 -3.26 -2.08 -5.55
C PRO A 61 -2.93 -0.78 -6.27
N THR A 62 -3.00 -0.81 -7.59
CA THR A 62 -2.60 0.31 -8.44
C THR A 62 -3.70 0.60 -9.45
N CYS A 63 -3.94 1.88 -9.71
CA CYS A 63 -4.94 2.37 -10.64
C CYS A 63 -4.24 3.23 -11.70
N LEU A 64 -4.46 2.94 -12.98
CA LEU A 64 -4.07 3.80 -14.08
C LEU A 64 -5.22 4.75 -14.43
N VAL A 65 -4.96 6.05 -14.29
CA VAL A 65 -5.91 7.11 -14.63
C VAL A 65 -5.42 7.81 -15.89
N SER A 66 -5.97 7.41 -17.03
CA SER A 66 -5.63 7.94 -18.36
C SER A 66 -6.42 9.19 -18.74
N ALA A 67 -7.65 9.32 -18.23
CA ALA A 67 -8.55 10.42 -18.53
C ALA A 67 -9.55 10.65 -17.38
N ALA A 68 -10.58 11.46 -17.66
CA ALA A 68 -11.56 11.87 -16.68
C ALA A 68 -12.44 10.74 -16.16
N ASP A 69 -12.71 9.64 -16.86
CA ASP A 69 -13.31 8.36 -16.38
C ASP A 69 -13.47 7.44 -17.62
N PRO A 70 -13.41 6.09 -17.50
CA PRO A 70 -13.06 5.28 -16.34
C PRO A 70 -11.55 5.05 -16.19
N ALA A 71 -11.13 4.49 -15.04
CA ALA A 71 -9.75 4.08 -14.78
C ALA A 71 -9.59 2.56 -14.66
N LEU A 72 -8.39 2.08 -14.98
CA LEU A 72 -8.03 0.67 -14.88
C LEU A 72 -7.44 0.38 -13.50
N TYR A 73 -8.08 -0.50 -12.74
CA TYR A 73 -7.59 -1.01 -11.47
C TYR A 73 -6.88 -2.34 -11.63
N ILE A 74 -5.75 -2.47 -10.95
CA ILE A 74 -4.94 -3.68 -10.87
C ILE A 74 -4.82 -4.05 -9.39
N ALA A 75 -5.43 -5.17 -9.02
CA ALA A 75 -5.36 -5.70 -7.67
C ALA A 75 -3.97 -6.31 -7.36
N THR A 76 -3.69 -6.60 -6.09
CA THR A 76 -2.41 -7.21 -5.67
C THR A 76 -2.16 -8.59 -6.27
N ASP A 77 -3.22 -9.30 -6.68
CA ASP A 77 -3.16 -10.60 -7.37
C ASP A 77 -3.06 -10.46 -8.90
N GLY A 78 -2.96 -9.22 -9.42
CA GLY A 78 -2.86 -8.92 -10.84
C GLY A 78 -4.20 -8.87 -11.58
N ARG A 79 -5.34 -9.14 -10.93
CA ARG A 79 -6.65 -9.01 -11.58
C ARG A 79 -6.96 -7.57 -11.94
N GLU A 80 -7.55 -7.41 -13.12
CA GLU A 80 -7.89 -6.11 -13.68
C GLU A 80 -9.39 -5.85 -13.67
N SER A 81 -9.77 -4.59 -13.42
CA SER A 81 -11.17 -4.15 -13.47
C SER A 81 -11.25 -2.66 -13.79
N ASN A 82 -12.33 -2.22 -14.42
CA ASN A 82 -12.60 -0.79 -14.60
C ASN A 82 -13.36 -0.22 -13.41
N GLY A 83 -13.13 1.05 -13.08
CA GLY A 83 -13.88 1.77 -12.05
C GLY A 83 -13.50 3.24 -11.96
N ASP A 84 -14.12 3.96 -11.03
CA ASP A 84 -13.79 5.36 -10.77
C ASP A 84 -12.44 5.46 -10.06
N PRO A 85 -11.50 6.33 -10.48
CA PRO A 85 -10.29 6.63 -9.72
C PRO A 85 -10.55 6.90 -8.24
N PRO A 86 -9.65 6.47 -7.34
CA PRO A 86 -9.85 6.66 -5.91
C PRO A 86 -9.92 8.15 -5.58
N ARG A 87 -10.81 8.47 -4.63
CA ARG A 87 -11.15 9.83 -4.20
C ARG A 87 -10.91 9.97 -2.69
N GLY A 88 -10.45 11.14 -2.26
CA GLY A 88 -10.16 11.44 -0.85
C GLY A 88 -8.85 10.85 -0.34
N GLY A 89 -8.68 10.85 0.99
CA GLY A 89 -7.45 10.38 1.66
C GLY A 89 -6.27 11.35 1.55
N VAL A 90 -5.13 10.93 2.08
CA VAL A 90 -3.84 11.63 1.99
C VAL A 90 -3.15 11.23 0.70
N VAL A 91 -2.79 12.22 -0.11
CA VAL A 91 -2.07 12.01 -1.37
C VAL A 91 -0.62 12.40 -1.19
N VAL A 92 0.29 11.54 -1.62
CA VAL A 92 1.74 11.79 -1.63
C VAL A 92 2.34 11.51 -3.00
N THR A 93 3.51 12.07 -3.29
CA THR A 93 4.28 11.76 -4.49
C THR A 93 5.77 11.65 -4.18
N GLY A 94 6.56 11.12 -5.12
CA GLY A 94 8.02 10.96 -5.00
C GLY A 94 8.53 9.93 -3.97
N ARG A 95 7.64 9.27 -3.22
CA ARG A 95 7.99 8.25 -2.21
C ARG A 95 8.15 6.83 -2.75
N LEU A 96 7.40 6.45 -3.79
CA LEU A 96 7.62 5.25 -4.59
C LEU A 96 8.22 5.65 -5.93
N GLN A 97 9.23 4.92 -6.37
CA GLN A 97 9.86 5.13 -7.67
C GLN A 97 9.07 4.43 -8.77
N SER A 98 9.02 5.05 -9.95
CA SER A 98 8.38 4.45 -11.12
C SER A 98 9.21 3.31 -11.69
N CYS A 99 8.56 2.31 -12.30
CA CYS A 99 9.21 1.20 -13.00
C CYS A 99 10.16 1.62 -14.12
N ARG A 100 10.08 2.87 -14.59
CA ARG A 100 11.00 3.44 -15.57
C ARG A 100 11.21 4.94 -15.36
N VAL A 101 12.28 5.45 -15.93
CA VAL A 101 12.53 6.90 -16.02
C VAL A 101 11.77 7.46 -17.23
N PHE A 102 11.12 8.59 -17.03
CA PHE A 102 10.47 9.35 -18.10
C PHE A 102 11.30 10.61 -18.42
N PRO A 103 11.56 10.90 -19.71
CA PRO A 103 12.17 12.16 -20.12
C PRO A 103 11.38 13.37 -19.57
N ALA A 104 12.09 14.40 -19.13
CA ALA A 104 11.47 15.60 -18.57
C ALA A 104 10.94 16.52 -19.69
N THR A 105 9.80 16.17 -20.29
CA THR A 105 9.12 17.04 -21.25
C THR A 105 8.49 18.25 -20.53
N PRO A 106 8.31 19.40 -21.22
CA PRO A 106 7.63 20.56 -20.63
C PRO A 106 6.24 20.22 -20.06
N SER A 107 5.47 19.38 -20.76
CA SER A 107 4.16 18.88 -20.29
C SER A 107 4.30 18.09 -18.99
N LEU A 108 5.21 17.11 -18.94
CA LEU A 108 5.40 16.27 -17.75
C LEU A 108 5.86 17.10 -16.54
N VAL A 109 6.76 18.07 -16.75
CA VAL A 109 7.22 18.99 -15.69
C VAL A 109 6.07 19.87 -15.18
N ALA A 110 5.26 20.42 -16.08
CA ALA A 110 4.10 21.23 -15.72
C ALA A 110 3.05 20.42 -14.91
N ARG A 111 2.76 19.18 -15.34
CA ARG A 111 1.82 18.28 -14.64
C ARG A 111 2.36 17.82 -13.29
N ARG A 112 3.66 17.55 -13.14
CA ARG A 112 4.28 17.28 -11.83
C ARG A 112 4.17 18.47 -10.89
N SER A 113 4.44 19.68 -11.39
CA SER A 113 4.28 20.92 -10.60
C SER A 113 2.82 21.15 -10.20
N ALA A 114 1.86 20.79 -11.07
CA ALA A 114 0.44 20.83 -10.75
C ALA A 114 0.05 19.80 -9.69
N LEU A 115 0.66 18.61 -9.69
CA LEU A 115 0.46 17.60 -8.65
C LEU A 115 0.97 18.10 -7.29
N ASP A 116 2.13 18.76 -7.24
CA ASP A 116 2.65 19.33 -6.00
C ASP A 116 1.66 20.35 -5.42
N ARG A 117 1.17 21.28 -6.24
CA ARG A 117 0.11 22.23 -5.83
C ARG A 117 -1.16 21.51 -5.39
N PHE A 118 -1.59 20.49 -6.13
CA PHE A 118 -2.77 19.70 -5.77
C PHE A 118 -2.63 19.08 -4.37
N ILE A 119 -1.48 18.47 -4.07
CA ILE A 119 -1.18 17.87 -2.77
C ILE A 119 -1.17 18.93 -1.66
N GLU A 120 -0.56 20.09 -1.89
CA GLU A 120 -0.53 21.20 -0.92
C GLU A 120 -1.94 21.71 -0.54
N HIS A 121 -2.87 21.72 -1.49
CA HIS A 121 -4.25 22.18 -1.26
C HIS A 121 -5.16 21.06 -0.70
N ALA A 122 -4.95 19.83 -1.14
CA ALA A 122 -5.77 18.67 -0.78
C ALA A 122 -5.41 18.07 0.59
N THR A 123 -4.14 18.17 1.00
CA THR A 123 -3.68 17.54 2.25
C THR A 123 -4.19 18.31 3.47
N PRO A 124 -4.89 17.65 4.41
CA PRO A 124 -5.26 18.27 5.68
C PRO A 124 -4.01 18.78 6.42
N LYS A 125 -4.00 20.06 6.81
CA LYS A 125 -2.90 20.64 7.61
C LYS A 125 -2.85 20.11 9.05
N THR A 126 -3.91 19.44 9.47
CA THR A 126 -4.09 18.84 10.78
C THR A 126 -4.77 17.48 10.62
N GLY A 127 -4.38 16.49 11.42
CA GLY A 127 -4.95 15.14 11.39
C GLY A 127 -3.90 14.05 11.55
N TYR A 128 -4.36 12.84 11.86
CA TYR A 128 -3.52 11.64 11.95
C TYR A 128 -3.84 10.71 10.77
N ILE A 129 -2.80 10.11 10.20
CA ILE A 129 -2.97 9.06 9.19
C ILE A 129 -3.26 7.77 9.95
N PHE A 130 -4.51 7.31 9.88
CA PHE A 130 -4.85 5.98 10.34
C PHE A 130 -4.49 4.98 9.23
N GLY A 131 -3.57 4.08 9.55
CA GLY A 131 -3.43 2.83 8.81
C GLY A 131 -4.65 1.93 9.01
N ASP A 132 -4.52 0.66 8.66
CA ASP A 132 -5.54 -0.32 9.05
C ASP A 132 -5.49 -0.55 10.56
N LEU A 133 -6.46 0.03 11.28
CA LEU A 133 -6.60 -0.10 12.72
C LEU A 133 -6.92 -1.52 13.17
N THR A 134 -7.36 -2.38 12.26
CA THR A 134 -7.63 -3.81 12.53
C THR A 134 -6.42 -4.70 12.27
N LYS A 135 -5.29 -4.13 11.81
CA LYS A 135 -4.11 -4.88 11.34
C LYS A 135 -4.43 -5.87 10.20
N GLY A 136 -5.50 -5.64 9.43
CA GLY A 136 -6.01 -6.58 8.43
C GLY A 136 -6.75 -7.77 9.03
N GLY A 137 -6.99 -7.75 10.35
CA GLY A 137 -7.75 -8.76 11.05
C GLY A 137 -9.23 -8.68 10.73
N ARG A 138 -9.86 -9.85 10.69
CA ARG A 138 -11.33 -9.94 10.58
C ARG A 138 -11.90 -10.74 11.75
N PRO A 139 -13.17 -10.54 12.11
CA PRO A 139 -13.83 -11.43 13.05
C PRO A 139 -13.68 -12.89 12.65
N ALA A 140 -13.38 -13.74 13.62
CA ALA A 140 -13.34 -15.18 13.44
C ALA A 140 -14.75 -15.74 13.22
N THR A 141 -14.87 -16.76 12.39
CA THR A 141 -16.07 -17.60 12.41
C THR A 141 -16.08 -18.45 13.69
N LEU A 142 -17.22 -19.08 14.01
CA LEU A 142 -17.32 -19.99 15.15
C LEU A 142 -16.34 -21.17 14.99
N GLU A 143 -16.27 -21.75 13.79
CA GLU A 143 -15.34 -22.84 13.47
C GLU A 143 -13.88 -22.42 13.67
N GLU A 144 -13.49 -21.25 13.16
CA GLU A 144 -12.14 -20.73 13.34
C GLU A 144 -11.83 -20.46 14.80
N THR A 145 -12.80 -19.95 15.56
CA THR A 145 -12.66 -19.74 17.00
C THR A 145 -12.32 -21.05 17.70
N VAL A 146 -13.09 -22.11 17.45
CA VAL A 146 -12.85 -23.44 18.04
C VAL A 146 -11.49 -23.99 17.59
N MET A 147 -11.18 -23.91 16.30
CA MET A 147 -9.97 -24.52 15.72
C MET A 147 -8.68 -23.77 16.06
N ARG A 148 -8.76 -22.47 16.37
CA ARG A 148 -7.60 -21.59 16.59
C ARG A 148 -7.51 -21.06 18.03
N ALA A 149 -8.44 -21.43 18.91
CA ALA A 149 -8.38 -21.07 20.32
C ALA A 149 -7.12 -21.61 21.00
N GLY A 150 -6.60 -20.80 21.92
CA GLY A 150 -5.48 -21.15 22.79
C GLY A 150 -4.11 -21.14 22.11
N ARG A 151 -3.16 -21.77 22.78
CA ARG A 151 -1.74 -21.82 22.39
C ARG A 151 -1.31 -23.27 22.15
N GLN A 152 -0.24 -23.41 21.37
CA GLN A 152 0.50 -24.65 21.19
C GLN A 152 1.37 -24.93 22.44
N PRO A 153 1.94 -26.15 22.61
CA PRO A 153 2.80 -26.48 23.75
C PRO A 153 4.02 -25.55 23.92
N ASN A 154 4.51 -24.97 22.83
CA ASN A 154 5.60 -23.99 22.84
C ASN A 154 5.15 -22.56 23.15
N GLY A 155 3.89 -22.34 23.54
CA GLY A 155 3.33 -21.03 23.87
C GLY A 155 2.90 -20.19 22.67
N VAL A 156 3.09 -20.63 21.43
CA VAL A 156 2.73 -19.87 20.22
C VAL A 156 1.24 -20.02 19.90
N PRO A 157 0.55 -18.98 19.38
CA PRO A 157 -0.86 -19.09 18.97
C PRO A 157 -1.12 -20.30 18.06
N ARG A 158 -2.24 -20.99 18.30
CA ARG A 158 -2.63 -22.14 17.49
C ARG A 158 -2.89 -21.71 16.04
N GLY A 159 -2.36 -22.47 15.10
CA GLY A 159 -2.48 -22.22 13.65
C GLY A 159 -1.29 -21.52 13.01
N LEU A 160 -0.30 -21.10 13.81
CA LEU A 160 1.01 -20.70 13.30
C LEU A 160 1.95 -21.89 13.15
N ALA A 161 2.73 -21.91 12.08
CA ALA A 161 3.78 -22.88 11.83
C ALA A 161 5.07 -22.17 11.39
N ARG A 162 6.22 -22.81 11.63
CA ARG A 162 7.51 -22.31 11.14
C ARG A 162 7.59 -22.50 9.62
N CYS A 163 8.11 -21.50 8.93
CA CYS A 163 8.47 -21.61 7.52
C CYS A 163 9.70 -22.51 7.40
N ASP A 164 9.60 -23.53 6.56
CA ASP A 164 10.67 -24.44 6.14
C ASP A 164 11.91 -23.72 5.58
N ARG A 165 11.72 -22.59 4.90
CA ARG A 165 12.81 -21.84 4.26
C ARG A 165 13.52 -20.85 5.18
N CYS A 166 12.79 -20.03 5.93
CA CYS A 166 13.38 -18.95 6.73
C CYS A 166 13.25 -19.14 8.25
N GLY A 167 12.57 -20.20 8.70
CA GLY A 167 12.35 -20.46 10.12
C GLY A 167 11.42 -19.46 10.82
N GLU A 168 10.85 -18.47 10.14
CA GLU A 168 9.90 -17.55 10.78
C GLU A 168 8.47 -18.09 10.79
N TRP A 169 7.64 -17.55 11.68
CA TRP A 169 6.24 -17.94 11.80
C TRP A 169 5.40 -17.47 10.60
N ARG A 170 4.48 -18.34 10.17
CA ARG A 170 3.44 -18.06 9.16
C ARG A 170 2.15 -18.79 9.51
N GLY A 171 1.03 -18.36 8.94
CA GLY A 171 -0.27 -19.05 9.05
C GLY A 171 -1.37 -18.13 9.53
N ARG A 172 -2.47 -18.72 10.01
CA ARG A 172 -3.63 -18.00 10.55
C ARG A 172 -3.85 -18.36 12.00
N CYS A 173 -4.00 -17.37 12.86
CA CYS A 173 -4.32 -17.56 14.26
C CYS A 173 -5.27 -16.47 14.77
N LEU A 174 -5.78 -16.65 15.98
CA LEU A 174 -6.44 -15.55 16.69
C LEU A 174 -5.38 -14.58 17.24
N ASP A 175 -5.63 -13.27 17.19
CA ASP A 175 -4.73 -12.28 17.76
C ASP A 175 -4.61 -12.50 19.29
N PRO A 176 -3.39 -12.63 19.84
CA PRO A 176 -3.18 -12.79 21.27
C PRO A 176 -3.43 -11.51 22.08
N SER A 177 -3.52 -10.34 21.44
CA SER A 177 -3.80 -9.07 22.09
C SER A 177 -5.26 -8.98 22.52
N PRO A 178 -5.56 -8.50 23.75
CA PRO A 178 -6.92 -8.27 24.20
C PRO A 178 -7.71 -7.32 23.28
N GLN A 179 -7.04 -6.35 22.65
CA GLN A 179 -7.68 -5.36 21.78
C GLN A 179 -8.33 -5.99 20.54
N PHE A 180 -7.77 -7.10 20.05
CA PHE A 180 -8.23 -7.80 18.85
C PHE A 180 -8.67 -9.23 19.17
N ALA A 181 -9.10 -9.48 20.40
CA ALA A 181 -9.62 -10.77 20.81
C ALA A 181 -10.73 -11.25 19.84
N GLY A 182 -10.67 -12.51 19.45
CA GLY A 182 -11.62 -13.11 18.49
C GLY A 182 -11.42 -12.70 17.04
N HIS A 183 -10.36 -11.95 16.70
CA HIS A 183 -10.01 -11.67 15.30
C HIS A 183 -8.99 -12.65 14.77
N VAL A 184 -9.21 -13.16 13.55
CA VAL A 184 -8.23 -13.95 12.80
C VAL A 184 -7.25 -13.02 12.13
N MET A 185 -5.97 -13.29 12.33
CA MET A 185 -4.84 -12.60 11.71
C MET A 185 -4.11 -13.53 10.76
N ASP A 186 -3.82 -13.05 9.55
CA ASP A 186 -2.86 -13.68 8.64
C ASP A 186 -1.43 -13.23 9.02
N VAL A 187 -0.60 -14.18 9.42
CA VAL A 187 0.81 -13.97 9.77
C VAL A 187 1.70 -14.43 8.61
N HIS A 188 2.61 -13.56 8.20
CA HIS A 188 3.52 -13.76 7.09
C HIS A 188 4.97 -13.83 7.56
N CYS A 189 5.66 -14.89 7.13
CA CYS A 189 7.11 -14.98 7.24
C CYS A 189 7.81 -14.07 6.21
N ARG A 190 9.12 -13.83 6.39
CA ARG A 190 9.96 -13.08 5.42
C ARG A 190 9.87 -13.57 3.98
N CYS A 191 9.73 -14.87 3.75
CA CYS A 191 9.65 -15.41 2.39
C CYS A 191 8.41 -14.95 1.61
N ALA A 192 7.34 -14.52 2.29
CA ALA A 192 6.14 -13.98 1.65
C ALA A 192 6.28 -12.49 1.28
N ASN A 193 7.41 -11.85 1.60
CA ASN A 193 7.68 -10.48 1.25
C ASN A 193 8.08 -10.36 -0.23
N ASP A 194 7.10 -9.97 -1.04
CA ASP A 194 7.15 -9.73 -2.47
C ASP A 194 7.18 -8.23 -2.82
N ASN A 195 7.10 -7.33 -1.84
CA ASN A 195 7.06 -5.89 -2.07
C ASN A 195 8.42 -5.38 -2.53
N ARG A 196 8.59 -5.20 -3.85
CA ARG A 196 9.81 -4.68 -4.48
C ARG A 196 9.61 -3.27 -5.02
N CYS A 197 10.69 -2.50 -5.04
CA CYS A 197 10.73 -1.24 -5.75
C CYS A 197 10.68 -1.55 -7.25
N ALA A 198 9.73 -0.93 -7.96
CA ALA A 198 9.56 -1.15 -9.39
C ALA A 198 10.78 -0.66 -10.20
N ALA A 199 11.57 0.28 -9.67
CA ALA A 199 12.74 0.83 -10.34
C ALA A 199 13.99 -0.05 -10.20
N CYS A 200 14.32 -0.47 -8.97
CA CYS A 200 15.60 -1.16 -8.68
C CYS A 200 15.46 -2.65 -8.37
N GLY A 201 14.24 -3.15 -8.15
CA GLY A 201 13.98 -4.55 -7.80
C GLY A 201 14.32 -4.93 -6.37
N ASP A 202 14.86 -4.03 -5.55
CA ASP A 202 15.13 -4.26 -4.13
C ASP A 202 13.84 -4.24 -3.30
N LEU A 203 13.90 -4.79 -2.09
CA LEU A 203 12.81 -4.74 -1.11
C LEU A 203 12.45 -3.30 -0.74
N LEU A 204 11.15 -2.98 -0.75
CA LEU A 204 10.64 -1.70 -0.24
C LEU A 204 10.77 -1.61 1.30
N HIS A 205 10.72 -2.76 1.97
CA HIS A 205 10.87 -2.85 3.41
C HIS A 205 11.32 -4.27 3.81
N ALA A 206 11.94 -4.43 4.99
CA ALA A 206 12.43 -5.73 5.46
C ALA A 206 11.30 -6.75 5.72
N ARG A 207 10.08 -6.27 5.97
CA ARG A 207 8.86 -7.04 6.17
C ARG A 207 7.84 -6.74 5.08
N LYS A 208 6.97 -7.71 4.77
CA LYS A 208 5.86 -7.54 3.82
C LYS A 208 4.98 -6.36 4.29
N LEU A 209 4.61 -5.49 3.37
CA LEU A 209 3.78 -4.33 3.61
C LEU A 209 2.32 -4.74 3.82
N ASN A 210 1.60 -3.99 4.65
CA ASN A 210 0.21 -4.25 5.02
C ASN A 210 -0.02 -5.70 5.50
N ALA A 211 0.94 -6.23 6.24
CA ALA A 211 0.95 -7.62 6.66
C ALA A 211 1.43 -7.76 8.11
N ASN A 212 1.04 -8.86 8.74
CA ASN A 212 1.39 -9.14 10.12
C ASN A 212 2.55 -10.12 10.23
N ALA A 213 3.36 -9.95 11.28
CA ALA A 213 4.39 -10.89 11.68
C ALA A 213 4.23 -11.21 13.17
N TYR A 214 4.43 -12.47 13.56
CA TYR A 214 4.46 -12.86 14.95
C TYR A 214 5.87 -12.67 15.52
N ASN A 215 5.98 -11.96 16.64
CA ASN A 215 7.21 -11.79 17.39
C ASN A 215 7.18 -12.74 18.60
N GLU A 216 8.14 -13.65 18.65
CA GLU A 216 8.22 -14.64 19.73
C GLU A 216 8.74 -14.03 21.04
N ALA A 217 9.53 -12.96 20.95
CA ALA A 217 10.15 -12.33 22.13
C ALA A 217 9.11 -11.71 23.08
N ASP A 218 8.03 -11.14 22.53
CA ASP A 218 6.93 -10.54 23.29
C ASP A 218 5.61 -11.33 23.15
N GLY A 219 5.60 -12.35 22.31
CA GLY A 219 4.43 -13.18 22.02
C GLY A 219 3.30 -12.44 21.31
N GLN A 220 3.58 -11.33 20.62
CA GLN A 220 2.60 -10.46 19.98
C GLN A 220 2.61 -10.55 18.45
N ILE A 221 1.51 -10.09 17.84
CA ILE A 221 1.39 -9.90 16.40
C ILE A 221 1.61 -8.41 16.07
N TRP A 222 2.65 -8.14 15.29
CA TRP A 222 3.04 -6.82 14.82
C TRP A 222 2.62 -6.60 13.38
N HIS A 223 2.04 -5.44 13.11
CA HIS A 223 1.63 -5.04 11.77
C HIS A 223 2.70 -4.16 11.12
N THR A 224 3.09 -4.47 9.89
CA THR A 224 3.96 -3.59 9.08
C THR A 224 3.07 -2.72 8.19
N PRO A 225 2.91 -1.42 8.48
CA PRO A 225 2.05 -0.56 7.68
C PRO A 225 2.64 -0.29 6.30
N GLY A 226 1.79 -0.11 5.29
CA GLY A 226 2.21 0.10 3.90
C GLY A 226 3.12 1.32 3.69
N PHE A 227 2.95 2.38 4.47
CA PHE A 227 3.80 3.57 4.38
C PHE A 227 5.26 3.31 4.82
N SER A 228 5.56 2.16 5.43
CA SER A 228 6.95 1.73 5.69
C SER A 228 7.76 1.62 4.39
N ALA A 229 7.10 1.45 3.24
CA ALA A 229 7.72 1.48 1.91
C ALA A 229 8.48 2.78 1.63
N PHE A 230 8.07 3.90 2.22
CA PHE A 230 8.61 5.22 1.93
C PHE A 230 10.01 5.45 2.53
N GLY A 231 10.49 4.53 3.37
CA GLY A 231 11.87 4.51 3.83
C GLY A 231 12.87 3.94 2.81
N HIS A 232 12.38 3.33 1.72
CA HIS A 232 13.24 2.77 0.68
C HIS A 232 13.97 3.87 -0.11
N VAL A 233 15.26 3.66 -0.36
CA VAL A 233 16.09 4.51 -1.22
C VAL A 233 16.83 3.62 -2.21
N CYS A 234 16.65 3.88 -3.51
CA CYS A 234 17.34 3.13 -4.56
C CYS A 234 18.85 3.42 -4.53
N ARG A 235 19.68 2.38 -4.45
CA ARG A 235 21.15 2.52 -4.40
C ARG A 235 21.81 2.96 -5.71
N GLY A 236 21.07 2.96 -6.82
CA GLY A 236 21.58 3.33 -8.16
C GLY A 236 20.62 4.20 -9.00
N GLY A 237 19.62 4.83 -8.37
CA GLY A 237 18.69 5.71 -9.07
C GLY A 237 19.25 7.13 -9.19
N VAL A 238 19.33 7.66 -10.42
CA VAL A 238 19.62 9.08 -10.68
C VAL A 238 18.71 9.93 -9.80
N ALA A 239 19.33 10.74 -8.93
CA ALA A 239 18.70 11.50 -7.88
C ALA A 239 17.61 12.45 -8.43
N GLY A 240 16.36 12.01 -8.39
CA GLY A 240 15.20 12.91 -8.46
C GLY A 240 14.97 13.59 -7.12
N ARG A 241 15.85 14.56 -6.79
CA ARG A 241 15.83 15.50 -5.64
C ARG A 241 15.67 14.92 -4.21
N PRO A 242 16.52 15.32 -3.25
CA PRO A 242 16.24 15.09 -1.84
C PRO A 242 15.00 15.89 -1.44
N GLN A 243 14.02 15.22 -0.84
CA GLN A 243 12.96 15.90 -0.10
C GLN A 243 13.64 16.65 1.04
N SER A 244 13.44 17.96 1.09
CA SER A 244 13.85 18.77 2.22
C SER A 244 13.26 18.17 3.49
N ARG A 245 14.14 17.68 4.37
CA ARG A 245 13.81 17.42 5.76
C ARG A 245 13.35 18.75 6.35
N ARG A 246 12.04 18.95 6.49
CA ARG A 246 11.55 19.88 7.52
C ARG A 246 11.78 19.17 8.85
N GLN A 247 12.84 19.59 9.53
CA GLN A 247 12.98 19.39 10.96
C GLN A 247 11.81 20.12 11.63
N SER A 248 11.06 19.37 12.42
CA SER A 248 10.18 19.87 13.48
C SER A 248 10.51 19.05 14.71
#